data_AF-A0A2R4BNX4-F1
#
_entry.id   AF-A0A2R4BNX4-F1
#
_cell.length_a   1.000
_cell.length_b   1.000
_cell.length_c   1.000
_cell.angle_alpha   90.00
_cell.angle_beta   90.00
_cell.angle_gamma   90.00
#
_symmetry.space_group_name_H-M   'P 1'
#
loop_
_entity.id
_entity.type
_entity.pdbx_description
1 polymer ?
#
loop_
_entity_poly.entity_id
_entity_poly.type
_entity_poly.pdbx_seq_one_letter_code
_entity_poly.pdbx_strand_id
1 'polypeptide(L)'
;MIRNIVAYPLPRGWPHLAHETAALLSRREFQGCGALDTAHAGFVPPRDDAALCEAIAGRYLFCHQHEEKILPASVVNEYVEIKCEEIEQQQGYKLGRKQRTMVKEEVVTELLPQAFTKKRRTLAWINSERGWLIIEATSTKRAEDVLEDMRHALDTVPAGLLSTEVNPARAMLRWLADQEAPDRFTIDSDCELVSFAEDEGVVRYTNWDLAGEDIQHQISIGRAPTLLGLTFDDRVSFIMTNRLELKRILLLDIVTAGQEEADDAIAKFDADFTLVAAEIEGVLEALVDELGGLAKKGDPDLVDMGNGGAEPGRSTGDLRREVRSAFEKLAEGVAAHGGSMTISTGDDQVIVGVGNDLDPLYHDAKRIVIEQGRPSISLVQRHLRIGYNRAARLIEQMETDGLVSAMRADGTREVLAA
;
A
#
# COMPACT_ATOMS: atom_id res chain seq x y z
N MET A 1 -0.14 -13.72 4.78
CA MET A 1 0.67 -12.66 5.38
C MET A 1 0.17 -11.34 4.84
N ILE A 2 -0.28 -10.46 5.74
CA ILE A 2 -0.83 -9.15 5.41
C ILE A 2 0.29 -8.26 4.85
N ARG A 3 0.14 -7.77 3.62
CA ARG A 3 1.20 -7.00 2.94
C ARG A 3 0.82 -5.59 2.55
N ASN A 4 -0.47 -5.32 2.38
CA ASN A 4 -0.95 -4.01 1.96
C ASN A 4 -2.24 -3.74 2.72
N ILE A 5 -2.35 -2.56 3.31
CA ILE A 5 -3.51 -2.20 4.10
C ILE A 5 -4.04 -0.82 3.71
N VAL A 6 -5.37 -0.71 3.83
CA VAL A 6 -6.08 0.57 3.87
C VAL A 6 -6.78 0.62 5.22
N ALA A 7 -6.49 1.68 5.98
CA ALA A 7 -7.02 1.88 7.32
C ALA A 7 -8.15 2.92 7.30
N TYR A 8 -9.15 2.68 8.14
CA TYR A 8 -10.31 3.54 8.32
C TYR A 8 -10.50 3.79 9.82
N PRO A 9 -10.46 5.05 10.27
CA PRO A 9 -10.82 5.40 11.64
C PRO A 9 -12.27 5.03 11.95
N LEU A 10 -12.49 4.52 13.15
CA LEU A 10 -13.80 4.22 13.70
C LEU A 10 -13.98 4.93 15.04
N PRO A 11 -15.22 5.32 15.40
CA PRO A 11 -15.52 5.76 16.76
C PRO A 11 -15.12 4.68 17.78
N ARG A 12 -14.39 5.07 18.82
CA ARG A 12 -14.01 4.15 19.89
C ARG A 12 -15.25 3.55 20.55
N GLY A 13 -15.26 2.24 20.74
CA GLY A 13 -16.39 1.52 21.33
C GLY A 13 -17.61 1.38 20.40
N TRP A 14 -17.44 1.52 19.09
CA TRP A 14 -18.52 1.27 18.13
C TRP A 14 -19.09 -0.16 18.31
N PRO A 15 -20.37 -0.31 18.71
CA PRO A 15 -20.86 -1.48 19.45
C PRO A 15 -21.26 -2.68 18.59
N HIS A 16 -21.45 -2.49 17.27
CA HIS A 16 -22.04 -3.50 16.39
C HIS A 16 -21.11 -4.67 16.04
N LEU A 17 -19.88 -4.65 16.54
CA LEU A 17 -18.85 -5.57 16.11
C LEU A 17 -18.34 -6.52 17.18
N ALA A 18 -19.13 -6.71 18.25
CA ALA A 18 -18.85 -7.73 19.23
C ALA A 18 -19.32 -9.13 18.74
N HIS A 19 -19.81 -9.97 19.66
CA HIS A 19 -20.25 -11.34 19.39
C HIS A 19 -21.29 -11.48 18.25
N GLU A 20 -22.06 -10.44 17.92
CA GLU A 20 -23.10 -10.47 16.89
C GLU A 20 -22.57 -10.26 15.46
N THR A 21 -21.30 -9.90 15.28
CA THR A 21 -20.71 -9.58 13.96
C THR A 21 -20.95 -10.68 12.93
N ALA A 22 -20.68 -11.94 13.31
CA ALA A 22 -20.87 -13.07 12.40
C ALA A 22 -22.32 -13.17 11.91
N ALA A 23 -23.30 -12.90 12.78
CA ALA A 23 -24.71 -12.92 12.42
C ALA A 23 -25.08 -11.75 11.49
N LEU A 24 -24.53 -10.56 11.72
CA LEU A 24 -24.76 -9.41 10.83
C LEU A 24 -24.12 -9.62 9.44
N LEU A 25 -22.88 -10.11 9.39
CA LEU A 25 -22.18 -10.39 8.13
C LEU A 25 -22.88 -11.47 7.29
N SER A 26 -23.62 -12.40 7.92
CA SER A 26 -24.39 -13.42 7.20
C SER A 26 -25.42 -12.86 6.22
N ARG A 27 -25.89 -11.61 6.43
CA ARG A 27 -26.80 -10.90 5.51
C ARG A 27 -26.19 -10.66 4.12
N ARG A 28 -24.86 -10.69 4.01
CA ARG A 28 -24.08 -10.56 2.77
C ARG A 28 -23.09 -11.71 2.63
N GLU A 29 -23.48 -12.93 3.04
CA GLU A 29 -22.66 -14.12 2.85
C GLU A 29 -22.45 -14.42 1.36
N PHE A 30 -21.24 -14.81 0.99
CA PHE A 30 -20.86 -15.11 -0.38
C PHE A 30 -21.56 -16.37 -0.90
N GLN A 31 -22.23 -16.27 -2.06
CA GLN A 31 -22.95 -17.38 -2.69
C GLN A 31 -22.31 -17.89 -3.99
N GLY A 32 -21.30 -17.18 -4.51
CA GLY A 32 -20.67 -17.48 -5.80
C GLY A 32 -21.37 -16.84 -6.99
N CYS A 33 -20.68 -16.80 -8.13
CA CYS A 33 -21.25 -16.29 -9.38
C CYS A 33 -22.29 -17.25 -9.97
N GLY A 34 -23.46 -16.73 -10.32
CA GLY A 34 -24.42 -17.38 -11.20
C GLY A 34 -23.93 -17.51 -12.65
N ALA A 35 -24.71 -18.19 -13.49
CA ALA A 35 -24.35 -18.46 -14.88
C ALA A 35 -24.16 -17.18 -15.72
N LEU A 36 -24.96 -16.14 -15.42
CA LEU A 36 -24.97 -14.86 -16.14
C LEU A 36 -24.38 -13.69 -15.32
N ASP A 37 -23.81 -13.97 -14.15
CA ASP A 37 -23.19 -12.93 -13.33
C ASP A 37 -21.78 -12.67 -13.81
N THR A 38 -21.40 -11.41 -14.01
CA THR A 38 -20.01 -11.06 -14.33
C THR A 38 -19.11 -11.14 -13.10
N ALA A 39 -19.65 -10.83 -11.93
CA ALA A 39 -18.98 -10.94 -10.64
C ALA A 39 -19.97 -11.10 -9.49
N HIS A 40 -19.51 -11.65 -8.37
CA HIS A 40 -20.24 -11.75 -7.11
C HIS A 40 -19.27 -11.51 -5.95
N ALA A 41 -19.74 -10.83 -4.91
CA ALA A 41 -18.97 -10.55 -3.70
C ALA A 41 -19.79 -10.85 -2.44
N GLY A 42 -19.09 -11.15 -1.34
CA GLY A 42 -19.72 -11.37 -0.04
C GLY A 42 -18.73 -11.87 1.02
N PHE A 43 -19.21 -12.00 2.25
CA PHE A 43 -18.42 -12.46 3.38
C PHE A 43 -18.26 -13.99 3.37
N VAL A 44 -17.07 -14.44 3.76
CA VAL A 44 -16.71 -15.85 3.95
C VAL A 44 -15.93 -15.98 5.26
N PRO A 45 -15.84 -17.18 5.85
CA PRO A 45 -14.97 -17.41 6.98
C PRO A 45 -13.50 -17.02 6.68
N PRO A 46 -12.75 -16.45 7.64
CA PRO A 46 -11.33 -16.17 7.46
C PRO A 46 -10.49 -17.45 7.38
N ARG A 47 -10.97 -18.55 7.96
CA ARG A 47 -10.40 -19.91 7.87
C ARG A 47 -11.52 -20.92 7.68
N ASP A 48 -11.21 -22.10 7.14
CA ASP A 48 -12.23 -23.08 6.74
C ASP A 48 -13.05 -23.63 7.92
N ASP A 49 -12.47 -23.61 9.11
CA ASP A 49 -13.04 -24.05 10.39
C ASP A 49 -13.69 -22.92 11.21
N ALA A 50 -13.59 -21.67 10.73
CA ALA A 50 -14.03 -20.48 11.45
C ALA A 50 -15.49 -20.10 11.16
N ALA A 51 -16.06 -19.27 12.04
CA ALA A 51 -17.28 -18.51 11.71
C ALA A 51 -16.97 -17.37 10.71
N LEU A 52 -18.01 -16.68 10.20
CA LEU A 52 -17.82 -15.50 9.33
C LEU A 52 -17.00 -14.36 9.98
N CYS A 53 -16.94 -14.34 11.32
CA CYS A 53 -16.10 -13.44 12.09
C CYS A 53 -15.55 -14.17 13.32
N GLU A 54 -14.25 -14.03 13.61
CA GLU A 54 -13.59 -14.56 14.80
C GLU A 54 -13.05 -13.44 15.67
N ALA A 55 -13.11 -13.63 17.00
CA ALA A 55 -12.50 -12.71 17.96
C ALA A 55 -11.13 -13.25 18.38
N ILE A 56 -10.06 -12.55 18.01
CA ILE A 56 -8.66 -12.94 18.29
C ILE A 56 -7.97 -11.76 18.97
N ALA A 57 -7.52 -11.95 20.22
CA ALA A 57 -6.79 -10.96 21.00
C ALA A 57 -7.39 -9.52 20.97
N GLY A 58 -8.71 -9.40 21.17
CA GLY A 58 -9.43 -8.12 21.18
C GLY A 58 -9.78 -7.54 19.80
N ARG A 59 -9.52 -8.30 18.72
CA ARG A 59 -9.80 -7.91 17.33
C ARG A 59 -10.84 -8.83 16.73
N TYR A 60 -11.69 -8.28 15.87
CA TYR A 60 -12.71 -9.02 15.13
C TYR A 60 -12.27 -9.20 13.69
N LEU A 61 -11.81 -10.40 13.36
CA LEU A 61 -11.28 -10.76 12.04
C LEU A 61 -12.37 -11.40 11.18
N PHE A 62 -12.49 -10.95 9.94
CA PHE A 62 -13.41 -11.50 8.94
C PHE A 62 -12.77 -11.48 7.54
N CYS A 63 -13.42 -12.13 6.59
CA CYS A 63 -12.94 -12.19 5.21
C CYS A 63 -14.05 -11.84 4.23
N HIS A 64 -13.69 -11.07 3.22
CA HIS A 64 -14.52 -10.80 2.06
C HIS A 64 -13.98 -11.57 0.86
N GLN A 65 -14.85 -12.15 0.04
CA GLN A 65 -14.50 -12.84 -1.18
C GLN A 65 -15.17 -12.17 -2.37
N HIS A 66 -14.37 -11.87 -3.39
CA HIS A 66 -14.82 -11.43 -4.70
C HIS A 66 -14.51 -12.51 -5.73
N GLU A 67 -15.54 -12.96 -6.43
CA GLU A 67 -15.45 -13.88 -7.57
C GLU A 67 -15.81 -13.12 -8.84
N GLU A 68 -14.98 -13.21 -9.87
CA GLU A 68 -15.20 -12.57 -11.17
C GLU A 68 -15.06 -13.62 -12.27
N LYS A 69 -15.95 -13.56 -13.28
CA LYS A 69 -15.83 -14.37 -14.48
C LYS A 69 -14.83 -13.75 -15.45
N ILE A 70 -13.82 -14.54 -15.81
CA ILE A 70 -12.78 -14.14 -16.75
C ILE A 70 -13.32 -14.27 -18.17
N LEU A 71 -13.78 -13.15 -18.73
CA LEU A 71 -14.22 -13.05 -20.12
C LEU A 71 -13.42 -11.95 -20.85
N PRO A 72 -12.25 -12.28 -21.44
CA PRO A 72 -11.40 -11.28 -22.08
C PRO A 72 -12.09 -10.61 -23.27
N ALA A 73 -11.92 -9.29 -23.39
CA ALA A 73 -12.53 -8.53 -24.49
C ALA A 73 -12.08 -9.00 -25.88
N SER A 74 -10.85 -9.52 -26.00
CA SER A 74 -10.33 -10.09 -27.25
C SER A 74 -11.17 -11.28 -27.72
N VAL A 75 -11.48 -12.22 -26.81
CA VAL A 75 -12.31 -13.40 -27.10
C VAL A 75 -13.71 -12.98 -27.50
N VAL A 76 -14.32 -12.03 -26.76
CA VAL A 76 -15.66 -11.53 -27.10
C VAL A 76 -15.66 -10.89 -28.49
N ASN A 77 -14.67 -10.07 -28.81
CA ASN A 77 -14.60 -9.38 -30.10
C ASN A 77 -14.42 -10.36 -31.27
N GLU A 78 -13.60 -11.41 -31.10
CA GLU A 78 -13.41 -12.47 -32.11
C GLU A 78 -14.74 -13.20 -32.42
N TYR A 79 -15.48 -13.63 -31.39
CA TYR A 79 -16.79 -14.28 -31.57
C TYR A 79 -17.84 -13.32 -32.15
N VAL A 80 -17.79 -12.03 -31.80
CA VAL A 80 -18.65 -11.01 -32.40
C VAL A 80 -18.35 -10.85 -33.88
N GLU A 81 -17.07 -10.86 -34.29
CA GLU A 81 -16.68 -10.75 -35.69
C GLU A 81 -17.16 -11.97 -36.49
N ILE A 82 -16.95 -13.18 -35.98
CA ILE A 82 -17.46 -14.42 -36.59
C ILE A 82 -18.99 -14.35 -36.79
N LYS A 83 -19.76 -14.05 -35.73
CA LYS A 83 -21.22 -13.93 -35.84
C LYS A 83 -21.67 -12.80 -36.78
N CYS A 84 -20.97 -11.67 -36.77
CA CYS A 84 -21.27 -10.57 -37.69
C CYS A 84 -21.08 -11.01 -39.13
N GLU A 85 -19.95 -11.65 -39.46
CA GLU A 85 -19.68 -12.15 -40.82
C GLU A 85 -20.75 -13.15 -41.29
N GLU A 86 -21.18 -14.06 -40.41
CA GLU A 86 -22.27 -15.00 -40.72
C GLU A 86 -23.58 -14.29 -41.05
N ILE A 87 -23.97 -13.27 -40.27
CA ILE A 87 -25.20 -12.50 -40.51
C ILE A 87 -25.07 -11.66 -41.79
N GLU A 88 -23.91 -11.04 -42.04
CA GLU A 88 -23.64 -10.26 -43.25
C GLU A 88 -23.74 -11.12 -44.51
N GLN A 89 -23.23 -12.35 -44.47
CA GLN A 89 -23.35 -13.31 -45.57
C GLN A 89 -24.80 -13.72 -45.84
N GLN A 90 -25.62 -13.88 -44.79
CA GLN A 90 -27.03 -14.26 -44.92
C GLN A 90 -27.91 -13.13 -45.47
N GLN A 91 -27.68 -11.89 -45.04
CA GLN A 91 -28.52 -10.75 -45.43
C GLN A 91 -27.99 -9.94 -46.63
N GLY A 92 -26.71 -10.10 -46.99
CA GLY A 92 -26.06 -9.46 -48.14
C GLY A 92 -25.60 -8.01 -47.91
N TYR A 93 -25.59 -7.50 -46.67
CA TYR A 93 -25.09 -6.17 -46.34
C TYR A 93 -24.47 -6.12 -44.93
N LYS A 94 -23.63 -5.10 -44.68
CA LYS A 94 -22.88 -4.94 -43.43
C LYS A 94 -23.75 -4.55 -42.23
N LEU A 95 -23.41 -5.06 -41.04
CA LEU A 95 -24.13 -4.72 -39.81
C LEU A 95 -23.89 -3.27 -39.40
N GLY A 96 -24.97 -2.58 -39.04
CA GLY A 96 -24.88 -1.27 -38.39
C GLY A 96 -24.42 -1.38 -36.93
N ARG A 97 -23.98 -0.24 -36.35
CA ARG A 97 -23.48 -0.17 -34.96
C ARG A 97 -24.43 -0.77 -33.92
N LYS A 98 -25.75 -0.53 -34.08
CA LYS A 98 -26.78 -1.06 -33.18
C LYS A 98 -26.89 -2.58 -33.28
N GLN A 99 -26.85 -3.14 -34.50
CA GLN A 99 -26.87 -4.59 -34.72
C GLN A 99 -25.64 -5.27 -34.13
N ARG A 100 -24.45 -4.70 -34.35
CA ARG A 100 -23.21 -5.22 -33.78
C ARG A 100 -23.19 -5.20 -32.25
N THR A 101 -23.85 -4.22 -31.62
CA THR A 101 -24.00 -4.17 -30.16
C THR A 101 -24.90 -5.30 -29.65
N MET A 102 -26.02 -5.57 -30.33
CA MET A 102 -26.92 -6.69 -29.99
C MET A 102 -26.20 -8.05 -30.13
N VAL A 103 -25.43 -8.23 -31.21
CA VAL A 103 -24.60 -9.44 -31.40
C VAL A 103 -23.59 -9.58 -30.26
N LYS A 104 -22.98 -8.48 -29.81
CA LYS A 104 -22.06 -8.49 -28.67
C LYS A 104 -22.73 -8.91 -27.37
N GLU A 105 -23.92 -8.41 -27.07
CA GLU A 105 -24.69 -8.81 -25.89
C GLU A 105 -25.07 -10.30 -25.92
N GLU A 106 -25.44 -10.81 -27.09
CA GLU A 106 -25.74 -12.24 -27.31
C GLU A 106 -24.50 -13.11 -27.09
N VAL A 107 -23.36 -12.74 -27.71
CA VAL A 107 -22.08 -13.44 -27.52
C VAL A 107 -21.66 -13.45 -26.06
N VAL A 108 -21.80 -12.33 -25.35
CA VAL A 108 -21.49 -12.30 -23.91
C VAL A 108 -22.41 -13.26 -23.15
N THR A 109 -23.70 -13.27 -23.43
CA THR A 109 -24.67 -14.16 -22.78
C THR A 109 -24.36 -15.63 -23.01
N GLU A 110 -23.84 -16.00 -24.18
CA GLU A 110 -23.43 -17.38 -24.51
C GLU A 110 -22.10 -17.80 -23.88
N LEU A 111 -21.14 -16.87 -23.81
CA LEU A 111 -19.80 -17.17 -23.30
C LEU A 111 -19.71 -17.10 -21.78
N LEU A 112 -20.54 -16.29 -21.11
CA LEU A 112 -20.46 -16.06 -19.67
C LEU A 112 -20.67 -17.35 -18.83
N PRO A 113 -21.59 -18.28 -19.17
CA PRO A 113 -21.70 -19.55 -18.47
C PRO A 113 -20.44 -20.43 -18.57
N GLN A 114 -19.66 -20.27 -19.64
CA GLN A 114 -18.45 -21.04 -19.92
C GLN A 114 -17.18 -20.38 -19.37
N ALA A 115 -17.27 -19.11 -18.97
CA ALA A 115 -16.13 -18.36 -18.45
C ALA A 115 -15.66 -18.93 -17.10
N PHE A 116 -14.35 -19.15 -17.01
CA PHE A 116 -13.67 -19.51 -15.75
C PHE A 116 -13.83 -18.39 -14.72
N THR A 117 -13.81 -18.74 -13.44
CA THR A 117 -13.87 -17.74 -12.37
C THR A 117 -12.50 -17.53 -11.72
N LYS A 118 -12.26 -16.30 -11.27
CA LYS A 118 -11.12 -15.92 -10.43
C LYS A 118 -11.66 -15.47 -9.09
N LYS A 119 -11.20 -16.11 -8.01
CA LYS A 119 -11.54 -15.71 -6.64
C LYS A 119 -10.40 -14.90 -6.03
N ARG A 120 -10.76 -13.87 -5.28
CA ARG A 120 -9.87 -13.08 -4.44
C ARG A 120 -10.47 -13.01 -3.05
N ARG A 121 -9.66 -13.30 -2.03
CA ARG A 121 -9.99 -13.09 -0.63
C ARG A 121 -9.33 -11.81 -0.12
N THR A 122 -10.03 -11.07 0.70
CA THR A 122 -9.56 -9.85 1.37
C THR A 122 -9.90 -9.97 2.85
N LEU A 123 -8.85 -10.11 3.66
CA LEU A 123 -9.00 -10.10 5.11
C LEU A 123 -9.24 -8.67 5.58
N ALA A 124 -10.04 -8.53 6.63
CA ALA A 124 -10.25 -7.28 7.31
C ALA A 124 -10.46 -7.55 8.79
N TRP A 125 -10.00 -6.63 9.63
CA TRP A 125 -10.23 -6.74 11.06
C TRP A 125 -10.56 -5.41 11.68
N ILE A 126 -11.24 -5.49 12.82
CA ILE A 126 -11.66 -4.31 13.57
C ILE A 126 -11.12 -4.41 14.98
N ASN A 127 -10.46 -3.34 15.40
CA ASN A 127 -10.05 -3.11 16.77
C ASN A 127 -10.93 -1.99 17.34
N SER A 128 -12.02 -2.39 18.01
CA SER A 128 -13.01 -1.45 18.55
C SER A 128 -12.49 -0.59 19.70
N GLU A 129 -11.50 -1.10 20.45
CA GLU A 129 -10.86 -0.39 21.56
C GLU A 129 -9.95 0.73 21.04
N ARG A 130 -9.17 0.43 19.99
CA ARG A 130 -8.25 1.39 19.36
C ARG A 130 -8.94 2.30 18.34
N GLY A 131 -10.10 1.90 17.81
CA GLY A 131 -10.88 2.69 16.86
C GLY A 131 -10.41 2.51 15.41
N TRP A 132 -10.06 1.29 15.02
CA TRP A 132 -9.55 0.99 13.68
C TRP A 132 -10.37 -0.09 12.99
N LEU A 133 -10.71 0.15 11.72
CA LEU A 133 -11.02 -0.87 10.73
C LEU A 133 -9.85 -0.92 9.75
N ILE A 134 -9.24 -2.10 9.60
CA ILE A 134 -8.10 -2.28 8.72
C ILE A 134 -8.44 -3.37 7.71
N ILE A 135 -8.24 -3.06 6.42
CA ILE A 135 -8.57 -3.94 5.31
C ILE A 135 -7.30 -4.28 4.55
N GLU A 136 -7.01 -5.57 4.36
CA GLU A 136 -5.90 -6.05 3.56
C GLU A 136 -6.20 -5.86 2.05
N ALA A 137 -5.90 -4.66 1.56
CA ALA A 137 -6.17 -4.26 0.20
C ALA A 137 -4.95 -3.60 -0.45
N THR A 138 -4.75 -3.91 -1.72
CA THR A 138 -3.69 -3.29 -2.56
C THR A 138 -4.11 -1.94 -3.15
N SER A 139 -5.38 -1.55 -2.99
CA SER A 139 -5.94 -0.31 -3.50
C SER A 139 -7.17 0.12 -2.71
N THR A 140 -7.43 1.43 -2.66
CA THR A 140 -8.64 1.99 -2.05
C THR A 140 -9.92 1.36 -2.61
N LYS A 141 -10.03 1.16 -3.94
CA LYS A 141 -11.23 0.58 -4.55
C LYS A 141 -11.57 -0.80 -3.99
N ARG A 142 -10.55 -1.64 -3.78
CA ARG A 142 -10.74 -2.97 -3.19
C ARG A 142 -11.22 -2.90 -1.76
N ALA A 143 -10.81 -1.90 -0.99
CA ALA A 143 -11.26 -1.68 0.37
C ALA A 143 -12.69 -1.10 0.41
N GLU A 144 -13.03 -0.21 -0.52
CA GLU A 144 -14.41 0.30 -0.67
C GLU A 144 -15.40 -0.81 -1.01
N ASP A 145 -15.03 -1.79 -1.84
CA ASP A 145 -15.92 -2.93 -2.13
C ASP A 145 -16.29 -3.70 -0.84
N VAL A 146 -15.33 -3.86 0.09
CA VAL A 146 -15.58 -4.49 1.39
C VAL A 146 -16.46 -3.58 2.26
N LEU A 147 -16.18 -2.28 2.29
CA LEU A 147 -16.97 -1.31 3.05
C LEU A 147 -18.40 -1.20 2.55
N GLU A 148 -18.63 -1.28 1.25
CA GLU A 148 -19.95 -1.29 0.64
C GLU A 148 -20.76 -2.49 1.15
N ASP A 149 -20.20 -3.69 1.10
CA ASP A 149 -20.85 -4.89 1.64
C ASP A 149 -21.02 -4.82 3.17
N MET A 150 -20.07 -4.23 3.90
CA MET A 150 -20.23 -3.98 5.34
C MET A 150 -21.37 -3.02 5.62
N ARG A 151 -21.52 -1.93 4.85
CA ARG A 151 -22.64 -0.98 5.00
C ARG A 151 -23.99 -1.66 4.72
N HIS A 152 -24.05 -2.57 3.75
CA HIS A 152 -25.25 -3.36 3.48
C HIS A 152 -25.55 -4.40 4.57
N ALA A 153 -24.54 -4.99 5.20
CA ALA A 153 -24.71 -5.97 6.26
C ALA A 153 -25.03 -5.34 7.63
N LEU A 154 -24.31 -4.29 8.01
CA LEU A 154 -24.36 -3.66 9.34
C LEU A 154 -25.26 -2.41 9.41
N ASP A 155 -25.92 -2.03 8.31
CA ASP A 155 -26.78 -0.85 8.13
C ASP A 155 -26.06 0.51 8.25
N THR A 156 -25.15 0.69 9.20
CA THR A 156 -24.36 1.92 9.39
C THR A 156 -22.93 1.59 9.75
N VAL A 157 -21.98 2.00 8.90
CA VAL A 157 -20.53 1.89 9.18
C VAL A 157 -19.94 3.30 9.14
N PRO A 158 -19.55 3.89 10.29
CA PRO A 158 -19.02 5.25 10.37
C PRO A 158 -17.53 5.32 9.95
N ALA A 159 -17.16 4.61 8.89
CA ALA A 159 -15.81 4.56 8.34
C ALA A 159 -15.67 5.58 7.20
N GLY A 160 -14.73 6.51 7.37
CA GLY A 160 -14.24 7.42 6.34
C GLY A 160 -12.76 7.17 6.07
N LEU A 161 -12.26 7.65 4.93
CA LEU A 161 -10.84 7.55 4.60
C LEU A 161 -9.99 8.17 5.72
N LEU A 162 -8.87 7.52 6.04
CA LEU A 162 -7.92 8.05 7.00
C LEU A 162 -7.41 9.41 6.53
N SER A 163 -7.55 10.40 7.41
CA SER A 163 -7.16 11.78 7.17
C SER A 163 -6.56 12.38 8.43
N THR A 164 -5.52 13.17 8.26
CA THR A 164 -4.70 13.75 9.33
C THR A 164 -4.60 15.26 9.20
N GLU A 165 -4.32 15.95 10.31
CA GLU A 165 -4.18 17.41 10.35
C GLU A 165 -3.04 17.90 9.43
N VAL A 166 -1.94 17.14 9.34
CA VAL A 166 -0.86 17.39 8.37
C VAL A 166 -1.07 16.54 7.13
N ASN A 167 -1.05 17.18 5.96
CA ASN A 167 -1.08 16.47 4.68
C ASN A 167 0.14 15.52 4.54
N PRO A 168 -0.06 14.22 4.25
CA PRO A 168 1.02 13.24 4.19
C PRO A 168 2.10 13.56 3.14
N ALA A 169 1.71 14.11 1.97
CA ALA A 169 2.69 14.50 0.95
C ALA A 169 3.58 15.65 1.44
N ARG A 170 3.02 16.60 2.19
CA ARG A 170 3.77 17.70 2.80
C ARG A 170 4.71 17.20 3.89
N ALA A 171 4.27 16.25 4.71
CA ALA A 171 5.09 15.65 5.75
C ALA A 171 6.28 14.88 5.15
N MET A 172 6.03 14.02 4.15
CA MET A 172 7.08 13.30 3.41
C MET A 172 8.07 14.27 2.76
N LEU A 173 7.59 15.38 2.18
CA LEU A 173 8.47 16.36 1.59
C LEU A 173 9.41 16.97 2.64
N ARG A 174 8.87 17.37 3.78
CA ARG A 174 9.66 17.94 4.88
C ARG A 174 10.74 16.95 5.33
N TRP A 175 10.38 15.69 5.58
CA TRP A 175 11.35 14.68 6.03
C TRP A 175 12.48 14.46 5.02
N LEU A 176 12.17 14.48 3.72
CA LEU A 176 13.19 14.37 2.67
C LEU A 176 14.04 15.64 2.55
N ALA A 177 13.43 16.82 2.60
CA ALA A 177 14.13 18.10 2.48
C ALA A 177 15.07 18.35 3.68
N ASP A 178 14.58 18.10 4.89
CA ASP A 178 15.34 18.30 6.13
C ASP A 178 16.31 17.13 6.40
N GLN A 179 16.23 16.05 5.62
CA GLN A 179 16.94 14.78 5.83
C GLN A 179 16.74 14.23 7.25
N GLU A 180 15.56 14.47 7.82
CA GLU A 180 15.21 14.11 9.18
C GLU A 180 13.92 13.27 9.16
N ALA A 181 14.05 12.01 9.57
CA ALA A 181 12.93 11.11 9.71
C ALA A 181 12.07 11.50 10.93
N PRO A 182 10.75 11.22 10.90
CA PRO A 182 9.89 11.47 12.04
C PRO A 182 10.23 10.56 13.23
N ASP A 183 9.79 10.94 14.43
CA ASP A 183 10.08 10.18 15.65
C ASP A 183 9.61 8.73 15.52
N ARG A 184 10.43 7.77 15.99
CA ARG A 184 10.25 6.31 15.84
C ARG A 184 10.35 5.75 14.41
N PHE A 185 10.58 6.59 13.39
CA PHE A 185 10.75 6.16 12.02
C PHE A 185 12.17 6.42 11.49
N THR A 186 12.55 5.66 10.48
CA THR A 186 13.70 5.95 9.61
C THR A 186 13.25 5.94 8.16
N ILE A 187 13.85 6.83 7.35
CA ILE A 187 13.61 6.87 5.90
C ILE A 187 14.35 5.70 5.25
N ASP A 188 13.63 4.93 4.43
CA ASP A 188 14.20 3.81 3.68
C ASP A 188 14.66 4.25 2.28
N SER A 189 14.69 3.34 1.32
CA SER A 189 15.37 3.51 0.03
C SER A 189 14.42 3.52 -1.17
N ASP A 190 13.11 3.51 -0.91
CA ASP A 190 12.06 3.61 -1.94
C ASP A 190 11.37 4.98 -1.86
N CYS A 191 11.24 5.68 -2.98
CA CYS A 191 10.54 6.98 -3.05
C CYS A 191 9.95 7.20 -4.45
N GLU A 192 8.79 7.86 -4.53
CA GLU A 192 8.22 8.31 -5.80
C GLU A 192 7.94 9.81 -5.74
N LEU A 193 8.52 10.56 -6.67
CA LEU A 193 8.38 12.00 -6.80
C LEU A 193 7.62 12.33 -8.09
N VAL A 194 6.54 13.11 -7.99
CA VAL A 194 5.71 13.53 -9.12
C VAL A 194 5.81 15.03 -9.31
N SER A 195 5.94 15.46 -10.57
CA SER A 195 5.94 16.88 -10.93
C SER A 195 4.56 17.51 -10.72
N PHE A 196 4.53 18.73 -10.19
CA PHE A 196 3.31 19.54 -10.18
C PHE A 196 3.06 20.32 -11.48
N ALA A 197 4.04 20.36 -12.38
CA ALA A 197 3.89 20.99 -13.69
C ALA A 197 2.94 20.17 -14.59
N GLU A 198 2.46 20.78 -15.68
CA GLU A 198 1.50 20.14 -16.61
C GLU A 198 2.00 18.82 -17.21
N ASP A 199 3.31 18.56 -17.16
CA ASP A 199 3.94 17.39 -17.76
C ASP A 199 3.82 16.09 -16.92
N GLU A 200 3.21 16.12 -15.72
CA GLU A 200 2.96 14.96 -14.82
C GLU A 200 4.15 13.97 -14.65
N GLY A 201 5.39 14.43 -14.89
CA GLY A 201 6.55 13.54 -14.91
C GLY A 201 6.71 12.82 -13.57
N VAL A 202 6.98 11.52 -13.61
CA VAL A 202 7.18 10.68 -12.41
C VAL A 202 8.62 10.19 -12.37
N VAL A 203 9.28 10.36 -11.22
CA VAL A 203 10.59 9.76 -10.93
C VAL A 203 10.42 8.79 -9.79
N ARG A 204 10.85 7.54 -9.99
CA ARG A 204 10.77 6.48 -8.98
C ARG A 204 12.16 6.02 -8.62
N TYR A 205 12.48 6.14 -7.34
CA TYR A 205 13.66 5.59 -6.71
C TYR A 205 13.27 4.28 -6.04
N THR A 206 14.02 3.23 -6.36
CA THR A 206 13.88 1.93 -5.72
C THR A 206 15.25 1.54 -5.26
N ASN A 207 15.36 1.23 -3.97
CA ASN A 207 16.60 0.78 -3.38
C ASN A 207 17.76 1.80 -3.56
N TRP A 208 17.45 3.09 -3.42
CA TRP A 208 18.35 4.22 -3.60
C TRP A 208 18.71 4.93 -2.30
N ASP A 209 19.83 5.65 -2.26
CA ASP A 209 20.18 6.52 -1.15
C ASP A 209 19.38 7.84 -1.22
N LEU A 210 18.38 7.99 -0.34
CA LEU A 210 17.51 9.15 -0.34
C LEU A 210 18.11 10.39 0.35
N ALA A 211 19.29 10.28 0.97
CA ALA A 211 20.00 11.42 1.57
C ALA A 211 20.87 12.20 0.57
N GLY A 212 20.93 11.75 -0.70
CA GLY A 212 21.79 12.34 -1.73
C GLY A 212 21.27 13.65 -2.34
N GLU A 213 22.16 14.35 -3.03
CA GLU A 213 21.89 15.60 -3.75
C GLU A 213 20.81 15.44 -4.83
N ASP A 214 20.68 14.24 -5.41
CA ASP A 214 19.68 13.94 -6.45
C ASP A 214 18.25 14.20 -5.95
N ILE A 215 17.92 13.75 -4.75
CA ILE A 215 16.58 13.93 -4.17
C ILE A 215 16.33 15.41 -3.88
N GLN A 216 17.34 16.11 -3.34
CA GLN A 216 17.26 17.54 -3.07
C GLN A 216 17.03 18.35 -4.36
N HIS A 217 17.70 17.96 -5.45
CA HIS A 217 17.50 18.56 -6.76
C HIS A 217 16.08 18.29 -7.31
N GLN A 218 15.57 17.07 -7.20
CA GLN A 218 14.19 16.78 -7.63
C GLN A 218 13.15 17.58 -6.84
N ILE A 219 13.39 17.79 -5.55
CA ILE A 219 12.54 18.63 -4.69
C ILE A 219 12.62 20.09 -5.09
N SER A 220 13.82 20.63 -5.36
CA SER A 220 14.01 22.04 -5.70
C SER A 220 13.36 22.44 -7.04
N ILE A 221 13.25 21.49 -7.98
CA ILE A 221 12.51 21.69 -9.25
C ILE A 221 11.00 21.49 -9.11
N GLY A 222 10.48 21.36 -7.88
CA GLY A 222 9.04 21.34 -7.61
C GLY A 222 8.38 19.97 -7.79
N ARG A 223 9.08 18.87 -7.53
CA ARG A 223 8.44 17.54 -7.42
C ARG A 223 8.07 17.23 -5.97
N ALA A 224 6.94 16.56 -5.78
CA ALA A 224 6.48 16.13 -4.46
C ALA A 224 6.46 14.62 -4.31
N PRO A 225 6.74 14.13 -3.08
CA PRO A 225 6.61 12.73 -2.78
C PRO A 225 5.15 12.28 -2.76
N THR A 226 4.89 11.19 -3.47
CA THR A 226 3.62 10.45 -3.44
C THR A 226 3.76 9.11 -2.72
N LEU A 227 4.99 8.65 -2.54
CA LEU A 227 5.35 7.39 -1.90
C LEU A 227 6.70 7.56 -1.19
N LEU A 228 6.80 7.03 0.04
CA LEU A 228 8.04 6.98 0.79
C LEU A 228 8.17 5.65 1.55
N GLY A 229 9.30 4.98 1.39
CA GLY A 229 9.69 3.83 2.19
C GLY A 229 10.11 4.27 3.59
N LEU A 230 9.59 3.60 4.61
CA LEU A 230 9.85 3.90 6.02
C LEU A 230 10.08 2.59 6.79
N THR A 231 10.86 2.68 7.86
CA THR A 231 10.95 1.62 8.87
C THR A 231 10.53 2.18 10.23
N PHE A 232 9.69 1.45 10.96
CA PHE A 232 9.19 1.81 12.28
C PHE A 232 9.89 1.00 13.37
N ASP A 233 10.57 1.66 14.31
CA ASP A 233 11.30 1.09 15.46
C ASP A 233 12.26 -0.10 15.13
N ASP A 234 12.72 -0.19 13.87
CA ASP A 234 13.42 -1.36 13.32
C ASP A 234 12.61 -2.68 13.38
N ARG A 235 11.29 -2.57 13.51
CA ARG A 235 10.34 -3.70 13.65
C ARG A 235 9.51 -3.93 12.39
N VAL A 236 9.12 -2.86 11.70
CA VAL A 236 8.27 -2.94 10.50
C VAL A 236 8.83 -2.08 9.38
N SER A 237 9.17 -2.68 8.25
CA SER A 237 9.46 -1.96 7.00
C SER A 237 8.21 -1.92 6.14
N PHE A 238 7.90 -0.76 5.56
CA PHE A 238 6.73 -0.56 4.72
C PHE A 238 6.90 0.65 3.81
N ILE A 239 5.97 0.78 2.87
CA ILE A 239 5.86 1.93 1.99
C ILE A 239 4.58 2.69 2.34
N MET A 240 4.73 3.97 2.70
CA MET A 240 3.61 4.88 2.90
C MET A 240 3.28 5.60 1.60
N THR A 241 2.00 5.71 1.24
CA THR A 241 1.54 6.60 0.17
C THR A 241 1.05 7.93 0.72
N ASN A 242 0.90 8.94 -0.15
CA ASN A 242 0.29 10.22 0.21
C ASN A 242 -1.19 10.13 0.63
N ARG A 243 -1.82 8.96 0.49
CA ARG A 243 -3.18 8.66 0.95
C ARG A 243 -3.20 7.82 2.23
N LEU A 244 -2.05 7.64 2.88
CA LEU A 244 -1.87 6.82 4.08
C LEU A 244 -2.24 5.33 3.88
N GLU A 245 -2.18 4.84 2.64
CA GLU A 245 -2.12 3.40 2.38
C GLU A 245 -0.73 2.89 2.75
N LEU A 246 -0.64 1.76 3.46
CA LEU A 246 0.63 1.08 3.74
C LEU A 246 0.78 -0.09 2.78
N LYS A 247 1.91 -0.14 2.08
CA LYS A 247 2.22 -1.15 1.05
C LYS A 247 3.50 -1.88 1.41
N ARG A 248 3.66 -3.09 0.87
CA ARG A 248 4.87 -3.92 1.08
C ARG A 248 5.28 -4.02 2.56
N ILE A 249 4.31 -4.20 3.46
CA ILE A 249 4.56 -4.36 4.90
C ILE A 249 5.36 -5.65 5.13
N LEU A 250 6.44 -5.52 5.87
CA LEU A 250 7.35 -6.59 6.26
C LEU A 250 7.68 -6.44 7.74
N LEU A 251 7.36 -7.47 8.53
CA LEU A 251 7.85 -7.57 9.91
C LEU A 251 9.32 -8.01 9.86
N LEU A 252 10.16 -7.30 10.60
CA LEU A 252 11.61 -7.52 10.64
C LEU A 252 11.96 -8.58 11.68
N ASP A 253 13.15 -9.16 11.55
CA ASP A 253 13.57 -10.34 12.34
C ASP A 253 13.53 -10.12 13.86
N ILE A 254 13.68 -8.89 14.33
CA ILE A 254 13.56 -8.55 15.76
C ILE A 254 12.17 -8.85 16.33
N VAL A 255 11.15 -8.93 15.47
CA VAL A 255 9.76 -9.20 15.83
C VAL A 255 9.46 -10.70 15.77
N THR A 256 10.09 -11.43 14.85
CA THR A 256 9.87 -12.86 14.64
C THR A 256 10.81 -13.73 15.51
N ALA A 257 11.90 -13.15 16.02
CA ALA A 257 12.83 -13.82 16.92
C ALA A 257 12.16 -14.20 18.25
N GLY A 258 11.99 -15.51 18.47
CA GLY A 258 11.40 -16.05 19.70
C GLY A 258 9.93 -16.45 19.61
N GLN A 259 9.33 -16.51 18.40
CA GLN A 259 8.07 -17.22 18.24
C GLN A 259 8.29 -18.71 18.53
N GLU A 260 7.68 -19.21 19.60
CA GLU A 260 7.55 -20.65 19.83
C GLU A 260 6.67 -21.25 18.73
N GLU A 261 7.04 -22.44 18.22
CA GLU A 261 6.17 -23.17 17.31
C GLU A 261 4.88 -23.54 18.06
N ALA A 262 3.76 -22.98 17.61
CA ALA A 262 2.46 -23.36 18.12
C ALA A 262 2.13 -24.80 17.71
N ASP A 263 1.53 -25.55 18.63
CA ASP A 263 1.26 -26.99 18.49
C ASP A 263 0.27 -27.32 17.37
N ASP A 264 -0.63 -26.39 17.02
CA ASP A 264 -1.62 -26.55 15.96
C ASP A 264 -1.74 -25.33 15.04
N ALA A 265 -2.34 -25.54 13.86
CA ALA A 265 -2.45 -24.53 12.83
C ALA A 265 -3.36 -23.33 13.21
N ILE A 266 -4.32 -23.55 14.13
CA ILE A 266 -5.24 -22.51 14.60
C ILE A 266 -4.48 -21.57 15.53
N ALA A 267 -3.84 -22.13 16.55
CA ALA A 267 -3.03 -21.39 17.50
C ALA A 267 -1.89 -20.63 16.81
N LYS A 268 -1.27 -21.25 15.79
CA LYS A 268 -0.25 -20.59 14.96
C LYS A 268 -0.82 -19.36 14.24
N PHE A 269 -1.97 -19.51 13.60
CA PHE A 269 -2.61 -18.40 12.90
C PHE A 269 -2.99 -17.27 13.84
N ASP A 270 -3.58 -17.59 15.00
CA ASP A 270 -4.01 -16.60 15.99
C ASP A 270 -2.81 -15.82 16.56
N ALA A 271 -1.68 -16.50 16.82
CA ALA A 271 -0.44 -15.88 17.26
C ALA A 271 0.15 -14.96 16.18
N ASP A 272 0.26 -15.44 14.93
CA ASP A 272 0.79 -14.67 13.81
C ASP A 272 -0.08 -13.45 13.50
N PHE A 273 -1.41 -13.62 13.50
CA PHE A 273 -2.35 -12.53 13.30
C PHE A 273 -2.26 -11.50 14.43
N THR A 274 -2.25 -11.94 15.69
CA THR A 274 -2.14 -11.04 16.86
C THR A 274 -0.89 -10.19 16.77
N LEU A 275 0.25 -10.79 16.42
CA LEU A 275 1.52 -10.10 16.24
C LEU A 275 1.43 -9.07 15.11
N VAL A 276 1.09 -9.49 13.90
CA VAL A 276 1.04 -8.62 12.72
C VAL A 276 0.05 -7.48 12.90
N ALA A 277 -1.15 -7.75 13.44
CA ALA A 277 -2.16 -6.73 13.66
C ALA A 277 -1.72 -5.70 14.70
N ALA A 278 -1.05 -6.13 15.78
CA ALA A 278 -0.52 -5.22 16.80
C ALA A 278 0.57 -4.29 16.24
N GLU A 279 1.49 -4.81 15.42
CA GLU A 279 2.51 -4.00 14.76
C GLU A 279 1.91 -2.97 13.80
N ILE A 280 0.96 -3.39 12.95
CA ILE A 280 0.30 -2.49 11.99
C ILE A 280 -0.46 -1.38 12.73
N GLU A 281 -1.19 -1.72 13.79
CA GLU A 281 -1.90 -0.73 14.61
C GLU A 281 -0.93 0.26 15.28
N GLY A 282 0.22 -0.23 15.77
CA GLY A 282 1.28 0.62 16.32
C GLY A 282 1.88 1.58 15.31
N VAL A 283 2.11 1.12 14.07
CA VAL A 283 2.57 1.97 12.95
C VAL A 283 1.53 3.06 12.64
N LEU A 284 0.25 2.68 12.53
CA LEU A 284 -0.83 3.63 12.21
C LEU A 284 -0.98 4.71 13.28
N GLU A 285 -0.95 4.33 14.56
CA GLU A 285 -1.02 5.28 15.68
C GLU A 285 0.16 6.26 15.65
N ALA A 286 1.39 5.75 15.50
CA ALA A 286 2.58 6.60 15.43
C ALA A 286 2.57 7.55 14.21
N LEU A 287 2.13 7.07 13.04
CA LEU A 287 1.97 7.92 11.85
C LEU A 287 0.93 9.00 12.06
N VAL A 288 -0.23 8.66 12.63
CA VAL A 288 -1.29 9.64 12.91
C VAL A 288 -0.81 10.69 13.90
N ASP A 289 -0.11 10.29 14.96
CA ASP A 289 0.42 11.22 15.95
C ASP A 289 1.47 12.17 15.34
N GLU A 290 2.41 11.65 14.55
CA GLU A 290 3.40 12.47 13.82
C GLU A 290 2.72 13.45 12.84
N LEU A 291 1.61 13.04 12.22
CA LEU A 291 0.85 13.86 11.28
C LEU A 291 -0.17 14.79 11.97
N GLY A 292 -0.01 15.03 13.29
CA GLY A 292 -0.79 16.00 14.04
C GLY A 292 -2.16 15.49 14.52
N GLY A 293 -2.40 14.18 14.45
CA GLY A 293 -3.65 13.54 14.81
C GLY A 293 -4.64 13.41 13.65
N LEU A 294 -5.76 12.74 13.91
CA LEU A 294 -6.87 12.61 12.96
C LEU A 294 -7.48 13.98 12.66
N ALA A 295 -7.71 14.25 11.37
CA ALA A 295 -8.33 15.50 10.94
C ALA A 295 -9.72 15.67 11.57
N LYS A 296 -9.97 16.83 12.17
CA LYS A 296 -11.31 17.17 12.67
C LYS A 296 -12.28 17.36 11.51
N LYS A 297 -13.43 16.68 11.58
CA LYS A 297 -14.52 16.83 10.61
C LYS A 297 -15.03 18.28 10.64
N GLY A 298 -14.58 19.12 9.71
CA GLY A 298 -14.99 20.53 9.57
C GLY A 298 -13.87 21.58 9.50
N ASP A 299 -12.58 21.21 9.51
CA ASP A 299 -11.49 22.18 9.23
C ASP A 299 -11.26 22.29 7.70
N PRO A 300 -11.19 23.49 7.08
CA PRO A 300 -11.39 23.67 5.63
C PRO A 300 -10.27 23.19 4.69
N ASP A 301 -9.33 22.36 5.14
CA ASP A 301 -8.06 22.17 4.43
C ASP A 301 -7.99 20.91 3.54
N LEU A 302 -9.07 20.14 3.42
CA LEU A 302 -9.03 18.86 2.69
C LEU A 302 -10.30 18.62 1.88
N VAL A 303 -10.24 18.91 0.58
CA VAL A 303 -11.27 18.54 -0.40
C VAL A 303 -10.91 17.21 -1.05
N ASP A 304 -11.88 16.30 -0.95
CA ASP A 304 -12.10 15.07 -1.71
C ASP A 304 -11.53 15.09 -3.15
N MET A 305 -10.58 14.20 -3.42
CA MET A 305 -10.08 13.89 -4.76
C MET A 305 -10.62 12.52 -5.21
N GLY A 306 -11.94 12.33 -5.11
CA GLY A 306 -12.56 11.06 -5.48
C GLY A 306 -14.08 11.06 -5.42
N ASN A 307 -14.70 11.65 -6.45
CA ASN A 307 -16.04 11.36 -6.96
C ASN A 307 -17.21 12.28 -6.50
N GLY A 308 -17.47 13.33 -7.28
CA GLY A 308 -18.84 13.63 -7.74
C GLY A 308 -19.91 14.09 -6.74
N GLY A 309 -19.55 14.75 -5.64
CA GLY A 309 -20.49 15.50 -4.80
C GLY A 309 -20.10 16.97 -4.71
N ALA A 310 -20.70 17.83 -5.54
CA ALA A 310 -20.44 19.26 -5.51
C ALA A 310 -20.99 19.89 -4.21
N GLU A 311 -20.10 20.29 -3.30
CA GLU A 311 -20.38 21.43 -2.41
C GLU A 311 -20.00 22.73 -3.14
N PRO A 312 -20.83 23.78 -3.08
CA PRO A 312 -20.62 24.98 -3.87
C PRO A 312 -19.54 25.87 -3.23
N GLY A 313 -18.40 26.02 -3.91
CA GLY A 313 -17.55 27.22 -3.74
C GLY A 313 -16.03 27.04 -3.66
N ARG A 314 -15.47 25.82 -3.65
CA ARG A 314 -14.00 25.64 -3.72
C ARG A 314 -13.62 24.63 -4.79
N SER A 315 -12.89 25.08 -5.80
CA SER A 315 -12.45 24.26 -6.93
C SER A 315 -11.20 23.45 -6.53
N THR A 316 -11.07 22.22 -7.03
CA THR A 316 -9.84 21.42 -7.00
C THR A 316 -8.60 22.21 -7.46
N GLY A 317 -8.80 23.21 -8.34
CA GLY A 317 -7.73 24.10 -8.80
C GLY A 317 -7.24 25.11 -7.75
N ASP A 318 -8.09 25.49 -6.79
CA ASP A 318 -7.70 26.41 -5.70
C ASP A 318 -6.86 25.67 -4.65
N LEU A 319 -7.21 24.41 -4.36
CA LEU A 319 -6.45 23.53 -3.47
C LEU A 319 -5.07 23.18 -4.04
N ARG A 320 -5.01 22.85 -5.35
CA ARG A 320 -3.73 22.67 -6.06
C ARG A 320 -2.87 23.92 -6.01
N ARG A 321 -3.45 25.12 -5.96
CA ARG A 321 -2.73 26.40 -5.88
C ARG A 321 -2.17 26.66 -4.48
N GLU A 322 -2.92 26.32 -3.43
CA GLU A 322 -2.49 26.47 -2.04
C GLU A 322 -1.41 25.45 -1.65
N VAL A 323 -1.62 24.18 -1.99
CA VAL A 323 -0.60 23.13 -1.85
C VAL A 323 0.64 23.54 -2.63
N ARG A 324 0.51 23.89 -3.92
CA ARG A 324 1.63 24.40 -4.72
C ARG A 324 2.34 25.59 -4.07
N SER A 325 1.61 26.58 -3.54
CA SER A 325 2.25 27.74 -2.90
C SER A 325 3.00 27.37 -1.62
N ALA A 326 2.49 26.42 -0.82
CA ALA A 326 3.20 25.91 0.35
C ALA A 326 4.43 25.10 -0.05
N PHE A 327 4.33 24.30 -1.11
CA PHE A 327 5.42 23.51 -1.68
C PHE A 327 6.50 24.41 -2.33
N GLU A 328 6.10 25.44 -3.09
CA GLU A 328 6.99 26.44 -3.70
C GLU A 328 7.76 27.21 -2.62
N LYS A 329 7.10 27.65 -1.54
CA LYS A 329 7.80 28.33 -0.42
C LYS A 329 8.81 27.43 0.28
N LEU A 330 8.52 26.13 0.40
CA LEU A 330 9.44 25.16 0.98
C LEU A 330 10.63 24.91 0.03
N ALA A 331 10.36 24.72 -1.27
CA ALA A 331 11.37 24.53 -2.31
C ALA A 331 12.28 25.77 -2.48
N GLU A 332 11.73 26.99 -2.41
CA GLU A 332 12.48 28.25 -2.41
C GLU A 332 13.42 28.36 -1.20
N GLY A 333 12.99 27.87 -0.02
CA GLY A 333 13.83 27.80 1.18
C GLY A 333 15.03 26.86 1.04
N VAL A 334 14.84 25.73 0.34
CA VAL A 334 15.88 24.74 0.03
C VAL A 334 16.86 25.28 -1.03
N ALA A 335 16.35 25.92 -2.09
CA ALA A 335 17.16 26.53 -3.15
C ALA A 335 18.06 27.67 -2.67
N ALA A 336 17.70 28.34 -1.56
CA ALA A 336 18.51 29.41 -0.96
C ALA A 336 19.80 28.91 -0.27
N HIS A 337 19.97 27.60 -0.04
CA HIS A 337 21.08 27.04 0.75
C HIS A 337 22.09 26.17 -0.04
N GLY A 338 22.04 26.09 -1.38
CA GLY A 338 22.99 25.23 -2.10
C GLY A 338 23.16 25.50 -3.60
N GLY A 339 24.35 25.97 -3.97
CA GLY A 339 25.15 25.54 -5.13
C GLY A 339 24.52 25.49 -6.52
N SER A 340 24.77 26.53 -7.31
CA SER A 340 24.52 26.60 -8.76
C SER A 340 25.29 25.52 -9.54
N MET A 341 24.60 24.76 -10.39
CA MET A 341 25.20 24.12 -11.57
C MET A 341 24.17 23.99 -12.70
N THR A 342 24.59 24.40 -13.90
CA THR A 342 23.82 24.59 -15.12
C THR A 342 23.23 23.29 -15.70
N ILE A 343 21.93 23.32 -16.02
CA ILE A 343 21.20 22.27 -16.75
C ILE A 343 21.51 22.39 -18.26
N SER A 344 21.84 21.27 -18.90
CA SER A 344 21.61 21.08 -20.34
C SER A 344 20.37 20.21 -20.52
N THR A 345 19.32 20.81 -21.09
CA THR A 345 18.05 20.18 -21.44
C THR A 345 18.19 19.22 -22.63
N GLY A 346 17.56 18.05 -22.57
CA GLY A 346 17.31 17.23 -23.75
C GLY A 346 16.82 15.80 -23.45
N ASP A 347 15.54 15.58 -23.80
CA ASP A 347 14.82 14.34 -24.13
C ASP A 347 14.63 13.20 -23.11
N ASP A 348 13.40 12.66 -23.16
CA ASP A 348 12.89 11.46 -22.52
C ASP A 348 13.96 10.38 -22.30
N GLN A 349 14.44 10.31 -21.05
CA GLN A 349 15.18 9.17 -20.56
C GLN A 349 14.56 8.70 -19.26
N VAL A 350 14.09 7.45 -19.29
CA VAL A 350 14.00 6.63 -18.08
C VAL A 350 15.44 6.44 -17.60
N ILE A 351 15.86 7.24 -16.63
CA ILE A 351 17.16 7.04 -15.96
C ILE A 351 17.00 5.80 -15.08
N VAL A 352 17.32 4.63 -15.63
CA VAL A 352 17.64 3.46 -14.83
C VAL A 352 19.08 3.65 -14.36
N GLY A 353 19.25 4.18 -13.15
CA GLY A 353 20.55 4.23 -12.50
C GLY A 353 21.05 2.81 -12.25
N VAL A 354 21.91 2.29 -13.12
CA VAL A 354 22.63 1.03 -12.90
C VAL A 354 23.82 1.33 -12.00
N GLY A 355 23.60 1.35 -10.69
CA GLY A 355 24.67 1.45 -9.69
C GLY A 355 25.27 0.08 -9.40
N ASN A 356 26.40 -0.24 -10.02
CA ASN A 356 27.23 -1.42 -9.71
C ASN A 356 28.53 -1.04 -8.97
N ASP A 357 28.53 0.13 -8.32
CA ASP A 357 29.58 0.55 -7.40
C ASP A 357 29.16 0.17 -5.98
N LEU A 358 30.10 -0.31 -5.16
CA LEU A 358 29.87 -0.62 -3.75
C LEU A 358 29.12 0.52 -3.07
N ASP A 359 28.13 0.19 -2.23
CA ASP A 359 27.37 1.20 -1.48
C ASP A 359 28.36 2.09 -0.70
N PRO A 360 28.25 3.43 -0.76
CA PRO A 360 29.19 4.35 -0.10
C PRO A 360 29.42 4.05 1.39
N LEU A 361 28.43 3.46 2.06
CA LEU A 361 28.49 3.13 3.48
C LEU A 361 29.02 1.72 3.78
N TYR A 362 29.40 0.96 2.75
CA TYR A 362 29.84 -0.44 2.89
C TYR A 362 31.03 -0.59 3.85
N HIS A 363 32.04 0.27 3.73
CA HIS A 363 33.21 0.20 4.61
C HIS A 363 32.90 0.53 6.07
N ASP A 364 32.02 1.50 6.31
CA ASP A 364 31.60 1.86 7.66
C ASP A 364 30.72 0.76 8.27
N ALA A 365 29.80 0.19 7.50
CA ALA A 365 28.99 -0.95 7.91
C ALA A 365 29.85 -2.16 8.27
N LYS A 366 30.85 -2.47 7.42
CA LYS A 366 31.80 -3.56 7.65
C LYS A 366 32.55 -3.37 8.97
N ARG A 367 33.03 -2.15 9.26
CA ARG A 367 33.70 -1.83 10.52
C ARG A 367 32.80 -2.09 11.72
N ILE A 368 31.55 -1.60 11.68
CA ILE A 368 30.56 -1.79 12.76
C ILE A 368 30.30 -3.28 13.01
N VAL A 369 30.11 -4.06 11.94
CA VAL A 369 29.83 -5.50 12.02
C VAL A 369 30.99 -6.26 12.64
N ILE A 370 32.23 -5.95 12.25
CA ILE A 370 33.44 -6.58 12.81
C ILE A 370 33.64 -6.18 14.28
N GLU A 371 33.52 -4.89 14.61
CA GLU A 371 33.72 -4.38 15.98
C GLU A 371 32.71 -4.95 16.98
N GLN A 372 31.44 -5.08 16.56
CA GLN A 372 30.37 -5.59 17.42
C GLN A 372 30.23 -7.12 17.36
N GLY A 373 30.92 -7.78 16.41
CA GLY A 373 30.85 -9.23 16.18
C GLY A 373 29.45 -9.74 15.85
N ARG A 374 28.53 -8.86 15.44
CA ARG A 374 27.10 -9.15 15.28
C ARG A 374 26.57 -8.61 13.95
N PRO A 375 26.65 -9.38 12.85
CA PRO A 375 26.11 -8.98 11.56
C PRO A 375 24.58 -9.05 11.55
N SER A 376 23.93 -7.99 12.04
CA SER A 376 22.48 -7.85 12.00
C SER A 376 22.09 -6.58 11.26
N ILE A 377 21.01 -6.66 10.48
CA ILE A 377 20.50 -5.55 9.67
C ILE A 377 20.16 -4.37 10.58
N SER A 378 19.44 -4.62 11.68
CA SER A 378 19.09 -3.62 12.69
C SER A 378 20.30 -2.93 13.34
N LEU A 379 21.42 -3.64 13.53
CA LEU A 379 22.64 -3.03 14.07
C LEU A 379 23.20 -1.98 13.10
N VAL A 380 23.28 -2.35 11.82
CA VAL A 380 23.79 -1.47 10.75
C VAL A 380 22.85 -0.27 10.57
N GLN A 381 21.52 -0.49 10.57
CA GLN A 381 20.54 0.59 10.51
C GLN A 381 20.74 1.63 11.60
N ARG A 382 20.84 1.19 12.87
CA ARG A 382 20.97 2.11 14.03
C ARG A 382 22.27 2.90 14.01
N HIS A 383 23.39 2.26 13.67
CA HIS A 383 24.69 2.90 13.70
C HIS A 383 24.89 3.86 12.53
N LEU A 384 24.35 3.53 11.35
CA LEU A 384 24.49 4.34 10.14
C LEU A 384 23.28 5.24 9.86
N ARG A 385 22.20 5.12 10.65
CA ARG A 385 20.93 5.81 10.46
C ARG A 385 20.37 5.66 9.04
N ILE A 386 20.40 4.42 8.54
CA ILE A 386 19.89 4.08 7.21
C ILE A 386 18.67 3.18 7.27
N GLY A 387 17.90 3.19 6.18
CA GLY A 387 16.77 2.28 5.96
C GLY A 387 17.10 0.80 6.03
N TYR A 388 16.09 0.00 6.33
CA TYR A 388 16.19 -1.46 6.43
C TYR A 388 16.72 -2.09 5.15
N ASN A 389 16.15 -1.74 3.99
CA ASN A 389 16.54 -2.37 2.73
C ASN A 389 17.99 -2.05 2.35
N ARG A 390 18.47 -0.84 2.68
CA ARG A 390 19.88 -0.48 2.47
C ARG A 390 20.81 -1.26 3.40
N ALA A 391 20.49 -1.34 4.69
CA ALA A 391 21.26 -2.14 5.63
C ALA A 391 21.25 -3.65 5.30
N ALA A 392 20.13 -4.17 4.81
CA ALA A 392 19.99 -5.56 4.36
C ALA A 392 20.97 -5.87 3.22
N ARG A 393 21.04 -5.00 2.21
CA ARG A 393 22.01 -5.13 1.12
C ARG A 393 23.45 -5.07 1.58
N LEU A 394 23.78 -4.19 2.51
CA LEU A 394 25.14 -4.11 3.07
C LEU A 394 25.53 -5.44 3.72
N ILE A 395 24.61 -6.07 4.44
CA ILE A 395 24.82 -7.40 5.04
C ILE A 395 24.87 -8.52 3.97
N GLU A 396 24.00 -8.50 2.97
CA GLU A 396 24.01 -9.47 1.85
C GLU A 396 25.28 -9.37 1.00
N GLN A 397 25.78 -8.14 0.79
CA GLN A 397 27.04 -7.90 0.11
C GLN A 397 28.22 -8.41 0.95
N MET A 398 28.21 -8.18 2.27
CA MET A 398 29.20 -8.77 3.19
C MET A 398 29.15 -10.30 3.23
N GLU A 399 27.97 -10.91 3.06
CA GLU A 399 27.82 -12.35 2.90
C GLU A 399 28.45 -12.84 1.59
N THR A 400 28.16 -12.15 0.48
CA THR A 400 28.72 -12.43 -0.85
C THR A 400 30.25 -12.33 -0.84
N ASP A 401 30.78 -11.34 -0.12
CA ASP A 401 32.22 -11.10 0.04
C ASP A 401 32.89 -12.05 1.05
N GLY A 402 32.12 -12.96 1.67
CA GLY A 402 32.62 -13.95 2.62
C GLY A 402 33.00 -13.38 4.00
N LEU A 403 32.57 -12.15 4.30
CA LEU A 403 32.76 -11.52 5.62
C LEU A 403 31.75 -12.06 6.65
N VAL A 404 30.54 -12.36 6.20
CA VAL A 404 29.40 -12.75 7.04
C VAL A 404 28.85 -14.10 6.57
N SER A 405 28.37 -14.92 7.48
CA SER A 405 27.73 -16.19 7.14
C SER A 405 26.37 -15.99 6.49
N ALA A 406 25.92 -17.01 5.74
CA ALA A 406 24.51 -17.15 5.41
C ALA A 406 23.66 -17.14 6.69
N MET A 407 22.42 -16.67 6.55
CA MET A 407 21.44 -16.63 7.62
C MET A 407 21.13 -18.07 8.09
N ARG A 408 21.27 -18.30 9.40
CA ARG A 408 20.95 -19.59 10.02
C ARG A 408 19.46 -19.73 10.29
N ALA A 409 19.02 -20.95 10.59
CA ALA A 409 17.63 -21.27 10.89
C ALA A 409 17.08 -20.53 12.13
N ASP A 410 17.95 -20.05 13.02
CA ASP A 410 17.61 -19.22 14.18
C ASP A 410 17.58 -17.72 13.88
N GLY A 411 17.73 -17.33 12.60
CA GLY A 411 17.76 -15.94 12.15
C GLY A 411 19.08 -15.21 12.40
N THR A 412 20.11 -15.89 12.91
CA THR A 412 21.40 -15.27 13.21
C THR A 412 22.42 -15.41 12.08
N ARG A 413 23.38 -14.48 12.03
CA ARG A 413 24.54 -14.49 11.14
C ARG A 413 25.80 -14.33 11.99
N GLU A 414 26.94 -14.86 11.53
CA GLU A 414 28.25 -14.72 12.19
C GLU A 414 29.28 -14.06 11.27
N VAL A 415 30.27 -13.40 11.87
CA VAL A 415 31.43 -12.86 11.14
C VAL A 415 32.41 -14.01 10.86
N LEU A 416 32.72 -14.24 9.58
CA LEU A 416 33.58 -15.33 9.10
C LEU A 416 35.03 -14.90 8.90
N ALA A 417 35.28 -13.61 8.63
CA ALA A 417 36.61 -13.05 8.41
C ALA A 417 36.75 -11.68 9.11
N ALA A 418 37.76 -11.55 9.96
CA ALA A 418 38.16 -10.31 10.64
C ALA A 418 39.31 -9.63 9.89
#